data_AF-A0A968TP81-F1
#
_entry.id   AF-A0A968TP81-F1
#
_cell.length_a   1.000
_cell.length_b   1.000
_cell.length_c   1.000
_cell.angle_alpha   90.00
_cell.angle_beta   90.00
_cell.angle_gamma   90.00
#
_symmetry.space_group_name_H-M   'P 1'
#
loop_
_entity.id
_entity.type
_entity.pdbx_description
1 polymer ?
#
loop_
_entity_poly.entity_id
_entity_poly.type
_entity_poly.pdbx_seq_one_letter_code
_entity_poly.pdbx_strand_id
1 'polypeptide(L)'
;MRNNSAGSAFVIALMVMVVLTFIGLSLAMVTETEMLLGSNERVINRTFYSADSGIAAAVSQLMVTNSFDKLAFGMLDQPDRPNQPQFIHRVETTSLYPVRFQPAPESTANQGSDTVYSGFFFGRMRARRVLDDAFQSERVLSYGSYISPLQEFEGGALWNGFLEAEVFHSEQKY
;
A
#
# COMPACT_ATOMS: atom_id res chain seq x y z
N MET A 1 42.94 53.93 34.63
CA MET A 1 42.44 52.57 34.95
C MET A 1 41.40 52.17 33.91
N ARG A 2 41.81 51.56 32.79
CA ARG A 2 40.91 51.20 31.69
C ARG A 2 41.58 50.03 30.94
N ASN A 3 40.80 48.98 30.63
CA ASN A 3 41.10 47.89 29.67
C ASN A 3 41.14 46.43 30.17
N ASN A 4 40.61 46.08 31.35
CA ASN A 4 40.41 44.65 31.70
C ASN A 4 39.04 44.06 31.30
N SER A 5 38.06 44.89 30.90
CA SER A 5 36.71 44.41 30.54
C SER A 5 36.61 43.87 29.11
N ALA A 6 37.50 44.30 28.21
CA ALA A 6 37.42 43.96 26.77
C ALA A 6 37.71 42.48 26.49
N GLY A 7 38.59 41.84 27.27
CA GLY A 7 38.89 40.41 27.12
C GLY A 7 37.71 39.51 27.51
N SER A 8 36.96 39.88 28.56
CA SER A 8 35.83 39.07 29.04
C SER A 8 34.66 39.03 28.06
N ALA A 9 34.41 40.12 27.34
CA ALA A 9 33.35 40.19 26.33
C ALA A 9 33.60 39.22 25.17
N PHE A 10 34.86 39.05 24.76
CA PHE A 10 35.22 38.13 23.68
C PHE A 10 35.02 36.66 24.09
N VAL A 11 35.36 36.30 25.33
CA VAL A 11 35.14 34.94 25.86
C VAL A 11 33.66 34.60 25.93
N ILE A 12 32.83 35.55 26.37
CA ILE A 12 31.36 35.36 26.41
C ILE A 12 30.81 35.18 24.99
N ALA A 13 31.25 35.99 24.03
CA ALA A 13 30.82 35.87 22.64
C ALA A 13 31.19 34.50 22.04
N LEU A 14 32.40 34.00 22.30
CA LEU A 14 32.82 32.67 21.88
C LEU A 14 31.98 31.56 22.54
N MET A 15 31.71 31.67 23.84
CA MET A 15 30.84 30.71 24.55
C MET A 15 29.44 30.67 23.94
N VAL A 16 28.85 31.83 23.68
CA VAL A 16 27.51 31.94 23.06
C VAL A 16 27.52 31.33 21.65
N MET A 17 28.53 31.63 20.83
CA MET A 17 28.62 31.11 19.47
C MET A 17 28.78 29.58 19.44
N VAL A 18 29.54 29.01 20.38
CA VAL A 18 29.66 27.55 20.54
C VAL A 18 28.33 26.92 20.95
N VAL A 19 27.61 27.51 21.92
CA VAL A 19 26.30 27.00 22.37
C VAL A 19 25.28 27.05 21.23
N LEU A 20 25.22 28.16 20.48
CA LEU A 20 24.37 28.28 19.31
C LEU A 20 24.69 27.26 18.23
N THR A 21 25.98 26.93 18.04
CA THR A 21 26.41 25.90 17.08
C THR A 21 25.91 24.51 17.50
N PHE A 22 26.02 24.16 18.78
CA PHE A 22 25.51 22.88 19.28
C PHE A 22 23.99 22.77 19.14
N ILE A 23 23.25 23.84 19.43
CA ILE A 23 21.81 23.89 19.22
C ILE A 23 21.48 23.72 17.74
N GLY A 24 22.14 24.47 16.85
CA GLY A 24 21.95 24.35 15.40
C GLY A 24 22.22 22.94 14.88
N LEU A 25 23.28 22.29 15.36
CA LEU A 25 23.60 20.91 14.97
C LEU A 25 22.54 19.90 15.46
N SER A 26 22.05 20.07 16.70
CA SER A 26 20.98 19.20 17.22
C SER A 26 19.68 19.31 16.41
N LEU A 27 19.29 20.53 16.03
CA LEU A 27 18.12 20.78 15.18
C LEU A 27 18.28 20.18 13.79
N ALA A 28 19.48 20.30 13.20
CA ALA A 28 19.78 19.71 11.90
C ALA A 28 19.63 18.18 11.92
N MET A 29 20.15 17.51 12.97
CA MET A 29 20.02 16.06 13.12
C MET A 29 18.56 15.61 13.25
N VAL A 30 17.75 16.29 14.08
CA VAL A 30 16.32 15.97 14.21
C VAL A 30 15.62 16.11 12.86
N THR A 31 15.85 17.22 12.16
CA THR A 31 15.27 17.49 10.84
C THR A 31 15.63 16.40 9.82
N GLU A 32 16.89 15.94 9.82
CA GLU A 32 17.33 14.85 8.95
C GLU A 32 16.59 13.55 9.27
N THR A 33 16.46 13.19 10.55
CA THR A 33 15.75 11.97 10.95
C THR A 33 14.26 12.02 10.60
N GLU A 34 13.60 13.17 10.77
CA GLU A 34 12.19 13.35 10.39
C GLU A 34 12.01 13.26 8.86
N MET A 35 12.93 13.82 8.09
CA MET A 35 12.90 13.73 6.63
C MET A 35 13.04 12.27 6.15
N LEU A 36 13.96 11.51 6.76
CA LEU A 36 14.14 10.09 6.46
C LEU A 36 12.89 9.29 6.83
N LEU A 37 12.29 9.57 7.99
CA LEU A 37 11.06 8.92 8.43
C LEU A 37 9.89 9.23 7.49
N GLY A 38 9.67 10.51 7.17
CA GLY A 38 8.59 10.95 6.28
C GLY A 38 8.73 10.41 4.86
N SER A 39 9.96 10.28 4.35
CA SER A 39 10.23 9.62 3.07
C SER A 39 9.80 8.15 3.10
N ASN A 40 10.16 7.42 4.17
CA ASN A 40 9.79 6.02 4.33
C ASN A 40 8.27 5.83 4.46
N GLU A 41 7.59 6.63 5.30
CA GLU A 41 6.14 6.57 5.45
C GLU A 41 5.40 6.82 4.14
N ARG A 42 5.87 7.79 3.34
CA ARG A 42 5.29 8.07 2.02
C ARG A 42 5.40 6.88 1.08
N VAL A 43 6.55 6.21 1.04
CA VAL A 43 6.77 5.02 0.20
C VAL A 43 5.90 3.85 0.66
N ILE A 44 5.77 3.66 1.97
CA ILE A 44 4.92 2.62 2.57
C ILE A 44 3.47 2.86 2.20
N ASN A 45 2.95 4.08 2.40
CA ASN A 45 1.56 4.42 2.09
C ASN A 45 1.24 4.20 0.61
N ARG A 46 2.13 4.61 -0.30
CA ARG A 46 1.93 4.36 -1.74
C ARG A 46 1.87 2.89 -2.09
N THR A 47 2.80 2.10 -1.54
CA THR A 47 2.83 0.65 -1.77
C THR A 47 1.59 -0.03 -1.23
N PHE A 48 1.08 0.44 -0.08
CA PHE A 48 -0.17 -0.04 0.51
C PHE A 48 -1.38 0.32 -0.36
N TYR A 49 -1.50 1.58 -0.79
CA TYR A 49 -2.57 2.01 -1.69
C TYR A 49 -2.56 1.22 -2.99
N SER A 50 -1.40 0.93 -3.57
CA SER A 50 -1.30 0.08 -4.76
C SER A 50 -1.78 -1.35 -4.50
N ALA A 51 -1.40 -1.95 -3.36
CA ALA A 51 -1.87 -3.29 -2.98
C ALA A 51 -3.39 -3.34 -2.83
N ASP A 52 -3.98 -2.38 -2.12
CA ASP A 52 -5.43 -2.29 -1.89
C ASP A 52 -6.21 -2.08 -3.20
N SER A 53 -5.71 -1.18 -4.06
CA SER A 53 -6.27 -0.97 -5.40
C SER A 53 -6.23 -2.24 -6.26
N GLY A 54 -5.16 -3.04 -6.12
CA GLY A 54 -5.04 -4.34 -6.77
C GLY A 54 -6.13 -5.32 -6.32
N ILE A 55 -6.48 -5.32 -5.03
CA ILE A 55 -7.56 -6.15 -4.48
C ILE A 55 -8.89 -5.78 -5.10
N ALA A 56 -9.22 -4.49 -5.10
CA ALA A 56 -10.44 -4.00 -5.72
C ALA A 56 -10.51 -4.39 -7.22
N ALA A 57 -9.40 -4.27 -7.95
CA ALA A 57 -9.33 -4.66 -9.36
C ALA A 57 -9.47 -6.17 -9.57
N ALA A 58 -8.87 -7.00 -8.72
CA ALA A 58 -8.97 -8.45 -8.85
C ALA A 58 -10.38 -8.97 -8.53
N VAL A 59 -11.03 -8.40 -7.51
CA VAL A 59 -12.41 -8.75 -7.17
C VAL A 59 -13.38 -8.30 -8.26
N SER A 60 -13.21 -7.09 -8.81
CA SER A 60 -14.07 -6.62 -9.90
C SER A 60 -13.91 -7.47 -11.16
N GLN A 61 -12.69 -7.89 -11.50
CA GLN A 61 -12.46 -8.79 -12.63
C GLN A 61 -13.08 -10.17 -12.39
N LEU A 62 -12.99 -10.70 -11.17
CA LEU A 62 -13.67 -11.94 -10.79
C LEU A 62 -15.18 -11.80 -11.00
N MET A 63 -15.79 -10.69 -10.58
CA MET A 63 -17.24 -10.47 -10.73
C MET A 63 -17.68 -10.32 -12.19
N VAL A 64 -16.86 -9.70 -13.05
CA VAL A 64 -17.22 -9.44 -14.45
C VAL A 64 -16.92 -10.62 -15.37
N THR A 65 -15.79 -11.29 -15.17
CA THR A 65 -15.29 -12.31 -16.11
C THR A 65 -15.32 -13.72 -15.54
N ASN A 66 -15.62 -13.89 -14.25
CA ASN A 66 -15.55 -15.17 -13.53
C ASN A 66 -14.19 -15.88 -13.70
N SER A 67 -13.11 -15.11 -13.89
CA SER A 67 -11.74 -15.63 -13.96
C SER A 67 -11.06 -15.53 -12.60
N PHE A 68 -10.38 -16.61 -12.21
CA PHE A 68 -9.57 -16.73 -10.98
C PHE A 68 -8.08 -16.54 -11.26
N ASP A 69 -7.73 -16.06 -12.45
CA ASP A 69 -6.35 -15.93 -12.89
C ASP A 69 -5.59 -14.86 -12.09
N LYS A 70 -4.27 -15.01 -12.08
CA LYS A 70 -3.37 -14.03 -11.47
C LYS A 70 -3.42 -12.74 -12.27
N LEU A 71 -3.49 -11.62 -11.57
CA LEU A 71 -3.44 -10.30 -12.15
C LEU A 71 -2.15 -9.60 -11.74
N ALA A 72 -1.54 -8.93 -12.70
CA ALA A 72 -0.34 -8.13 -12.46
C ALA A 72 -0.56 -6.75 -13.06
N PHE A 73 -0.56 -5.73 -12.21
CA PHE A 73 -0.69 -4.34 -12.62
C PHE A 73 0.60 -3.58 -12.30
N GLY A 74 1.09 -2.83 -13.28
CA GLY A 74 2.17 -1.86 -13.06
C GLY A 74 1.56 -0.47 -12.89
N MET A 75 1.70 0.11 -11.70
CA MET A 75 1.33 1.50 -11.46
C MET A 75 2.59 2.36 -11.53
N LEU A 76 2.56 3.35 -12.40
CA LEU A 76 3.63 4.35 -12.52
C LEU A 76 3.39 5.44 -11.49
N ASP A 77 4.43 5.78 -10.72
CA ASP A 77 4.36 6.82 -9.69
C ASP A 77 4.23 8.24 -10.31
N GLN A 78 4.59 8.37 -11.59
CA GLN A 78 4.49 9.59 -12.38
C GLN A 78 4.19 9.21 -13.84
N PRO A 79 3.16 9.80 -14.48
CA PRO A 79 2.93 9.59 -15.90
C PRO A 79 4.09 10.19 -16.69
N ASP A 80 4.84 9.29 -17.32
CA ASP A 80 5.77 9.47 -18.43
C ASP A 80 6.69 10.70 -18.34
N ARG A 81 7.76 10.58 -17.54
CA ARG A 81 8.94 11.44 -17.68
C ARG A 81 9.97 10.71 -18.53
N PRO A 82 10.10 11.03 -19.83
CA PRO A 82 11.18 10.50 -20.63
C PRO A 82 12.50 11.00 -20.02
N ASN A 83 13.41 10.08 -19.68
CA ASN A 83 14.73 10.32 -19.06
C ASN A 83 14.78 10.51 -17.53
N GLN A 84 13.75 10.10 -16.78
CA GLN A 84 13.89 9.93 -15.33
C GLN A 84 13.68 8.47 -14.93
N PRO A 85 14.44 7.95 -13.95
CA PRO A 85 14.19 6.64 -13.37
C PRO A 85 12.72 6.57 -12.92
N GLN A 86 11.97 5.61 -13.46
CA GLN A 86 10.56 5.46 -13.12
C GLN A 86 10.42 4.43 -12.01
N PHE A 87 9.81 4.87 -10.90
CA PHE A 87 9.37 3.95 -9.87
C PHE A 87 8.11 3.24 -10.37
N ILE A 88 8.22 1.93 -10.51
CA ILE A 88 7.09 1.08 -10.86
C ILE A 88 6.64 0.38 -9.59
N HIS A 89 5.39 0.63 -9.20
CA HIS A 89 4.68 -0.14 -8.20
C HIS A 89 4.03 -1.32 -8.91
N ARG A 90 4.65 -2.49 -8.84
CA ARG A 90 4.09 -3.72 -9.38
C ARG A 90 3.21 -4.38 -8.34
N VAL A 91 1.94 -4.57 -8.67
CA VAL A 91 0.96 -5.26 -7.84
C VAL A 91 0.66 -6.60 -8.47
N GLU A 92 0.99 -7.68 -7.77
CA GLU A 92 0.74 -9.05 -8.21
C GLU A 92 -0.27 -9.70 -7.28
N THR A 93 -1.28 -10.32 -7.86
CA THR A 93 -2.33 -11.03 -7.14
C THR A 93 -2.11 -12.52 -7.31
N THR A 94 -2.23 -13.30 -6.24
CA THR A 94 -2.33 -14.75 -6.37
C THR A 94 -3.71 -15.11 -6.89
N SER A 95 -3.80 -16.26 -7.56
CA SER A 95 -5.08 -16.84 -7.94
C SER A 95 -6.00 -16.93 -6.73
N LEU A 96 -7.26 -16.59 -6.95
CA LEU A 96 -8.30 -16.67 -5.92
C LEU A 96 -8.77 -18.12 -5.83
N TYR A 97 -8.68 -18.70 -4.64
CA TYR A 97 -9.16 -20.06 -4.40
C TYR A 97 -10.48 -20.03 -3.63
N PRO A 98 -11.53 -20.68 -4.15
CA PRO A 98 -12.77 -20.84 -3.43
C PRO A 98 -12.62 -21.90 -2.33
N VAL A 99 -12.94 -21.56 -1.09
CA VAL A 99 -12.85 -22.50 0.05
C VAL A 99 -14.16 -23.25 0.28
N ARG A 100 -15.29 -22.63 -0.02
CA ARG A 100 -16.60 -23.29 -0.08
C ARG A 100 -17.42 -22.66 -1.18
N PHE A 101 -17.99 -23.50 -2.03
CA PHE A 101 -19.13 -23.13 -2.85
C PHE A 101 -20.35 -23.81 -2.28
N GLN A 102 -21.35 -23.02 -1.92
CA GLN A 102 -22.67 -23.55 -1.61
C GLN A 102 -23.64 -22.94 -2.62
N PRO A 103 -24.53 -23.75 -3.24
CA PRO A 103 -25.64 -23.18 -3.98
C PRO A 103 -26.42 -22.28 -3.03
N ALA A 104 -26.74 -21.06 -3.46
CA ALA A 104 -27.52 -20.15 -2.64
C ALA A 104 -28.83 -20.85 -2.24
N PRO A 105 -29.23 -20.81 -0.95
CA PRO A 105 -30.38 -21.57 -0.45
C PRO A 105 -31.70 -21.19 -1.13
N GLU A 106 -31.74 -20.06 -1.85
CA GLU A 106 -32.93 -19.54 -2.55
C GLU A 106 -32.98 -19.93 -4.05
N SER A 107 -31.99 -20.65 -4.57
CA SER A 107 -31.88 -20.96 -6.01
C SER A 107 -32.84 -22.04 -6.55
N THR A 108 -33.84 -22.48 -5.77
CA THR A 108 -34.80 -23.50 -6.23
C THR A 108 -35.78 -23.03 -7.32
N ALA A 109 -35.73 -21.76 -7.75
CA ALA A 109 -36.73 -21.19 -8.67
C ALA A 109 -36.31 -21.06 -10.15
N ASN A 110 -35.03 -21.13 -10.51
CA ASN A 110 -34.62 -20.95 -11.91
C ASN A 110 -33.87 -22.18 -12.46
N GLN A 111 -34.64 -23.11 -13.03
CA GLN A 111 -34.17 -24.29 -13.80
C GLN A 111 -33.65 -23.88 -15.20
N GLY A 112 -32.71 -22.95 -15.25
CA GLY A 112 -32.11 -22.46 -16.48
C GLY A 112 -30.64 -22.15 -16.30
N SER A 113 -29.79 -23.18 -16.25
CA SER A 113 -28.32 -23.16 -16.42
C SER A 113 -27.44 -22.26 -15.53
N ASP A 114 -27.96 -21.24 -14.84
CA ASP A 114 -27.18 -20.28 -14.06
C ASP A 114 -27.39 -20.53 -12.57
N THR A 115 -26.70 -21.55 -12.06
CA THR A 115 -26.61 -21.75 -10.61
C THR A 115 -25.77 -20.63 -10.03
N VAL A 116 -26.38 -19.79 -9.20
CA VAL A 116 -25.66 -18.68 -8.55
C VAL A 116 -24.95 -19.21 -7.30
N TYR A 117 -23.63 -19.13 -7.30
CA TYR A 117 -22.78 -19.63 -6.22
C TYR A 117 -22.40 -18.51 -5.27
N SER A 118 -22.49 -18.76 -3.96
CA SER A 118 -21.76 -17.96 -2.98
C SER A 118 -20.43 -18.64 -2.66
N GLY A 119 -19.40 -17.83 -2.40
CA GLY A 119 -18.06 -18.33 -2.19
C GLY A 119 -17.23 -17.46 -1.27
N PHE A 120 -16.41 -18.11 -0.45
CA PHE A 120 -15.32 -17.45 0.27
C PHE A 120 -14.03 -17.64 -0.52
N PHE A 121 -13.35 -16.54 -0.81
CA PHE A 121 -12.12 -16.47 -1.57
C PHE A 121 -10.97 -15.99 -0.70
N PHE A 122 -9.83 -16.63 -0.82
CA PHE A 122 -8.58 -16.13 -0.24
C PHE A 122 -7.60 -15.79 -1.35
N GLY A 123 -6.88 -14.69 -1.15
CA GLY A 123 -5.81 -14.26 -2.02
C GLY A 123 -4.69 -13.59 -1.24
N ARG A 124 -3.52 -13.52 -1.88
CA ARG A 124 -2.40 -12.71 -1.43
C ARG A 124 -2.09 -11.70 -2.51
N MET A 125 -1.80 -10.48 -2.09
CA MET A 125 -1.34 -9.40 -2.95
C MET A 125 0.06 -9.05 -2.56
N ARG A 126 0.92 -8.90 -3.57
CA ARG A 126 2.28 -8.45 -3.41
C ARG A 126 2.43 -7.14 -4.15
N ALA A 127 2.64 -6.05 -3.43
CA ALA A 127 3.03 -4.77 -4.00
C ALA A 127 4.53 -4.60 -3.83
N ARG A 128 5.24 -4.43 -4.95
CA ARG A 128 6.69 -4.25 -5.01
C ARG A 128 7.01 -2.92 -5.65
N ARG A 129 7.90 -2.15 -5.02
CA ARG A 129 8.50 -0.97 -5.64
C ARG A 129 9.81 -1.36 -6.31
N VAL A 130 9.91 -1.07 -7.60
CA VAL A 130 11.10 -1.34 -8.43
C VAL A 130 11.58 -0.03 -9.03
N LEU A 131 12.90 0.17 -9.03
CA LEU A 131 13.59 1.28 -9.69
C LEU A 131 14.64 0.68 -10.63
N ASP A 132 14.52 0.87 -11.94
CA ASP A 132 15.47 0.34 -12.93
C ASP A 132 15.82 -1.15 -12.69
N ASP A 133 14.79 -1.98 -12.50
CA ASP A 133 14.86 -3.41 -12.12
C ASP A 133 15.47 -3.72 -10.74
N ALA A 134 15.94 -2.73 -9.99
CA ALA A 134 16.38 -2.89 -8.60
C ALA A 134 15.17 -2.90 -7.63
N PHE A 135 15.10 -3.95 -6.82
CA PHE A 135 14.13 -4.10 -5.75
C PHE A 135 14.36 -3.06 -4.65
N GLN A 136 13.31 -2.31 -4.27
CA GLN A 136 13.38 -1.29 -3.22
C GLN A 136 12.57 -1.68 -1.98
N SER A 137 11.34 -2.15 -2.17
CA SER A 137 10.47 -2.56 -1.09
C SER A 137 9.42 -3.55 -1.56
N GLU A 138 8.97 -4.42 -0.65
CA GLU A 138 7.85 -5.32 -0.86
C GLU A 138 6.89 -5.28 0.31
N ARG A 139 5.60 -5.28 -0.02
CA ARG A 139 4.51 -5.48 0.92
C ARG A 139 3.65 -6.62 0.42
N VAL A 140 3.31 -7.51 1.33
CA VAL A 140 2.38 -8.60 1.04
C VAL A 140 1.13 -8.38 1.89
N LEU A 141 -0.01 -8.15 1.27
CA LEU A 141 -1.31 -8.24 1.93
C LEU A 141 -1.89 -9.63 1.71
N SER A 142 -2.58 -10.16 2.71
CA SER A 142 -3.45 -11.31 2.53
C SER A 142 -4.88 -10.83 2.73
N TYR A 143 -5.82 -11.31 1.94
CA TYR A 143 -7.21 -10.90 2.05
C TYR A 143 -8.15 -12.08 1.92
N GLY A 144 -9.23 -12.02 2.69
CA GLY A 144 -10.40 -12.89 2.55
C GLY A 144 -11.57 -12.07 2.02
N SER A 145 -12.29 -12.61 1.05
CA SER A 145 -13.51 -11.99 0.52
C SER A 145 -14.63 -13.00 0.50
N TYR A 146 -15.79 -12.64 1.00
CA TYR A 146 -17.00 -13.42 0.84
C TYR A 146 -17.89 -12.74 -0.20
N ILE A 147 -18.23 -13.46 -1.26
CA ILE A 147 -19.13 -13.00 -2.31
C ILE A 147 -20.41 -13.82 -2.21
N SER A 148 -21.53 -13.13 -2.00
CA SER A 148 -22.87 -13.72 -2.10
C SER A 148 -23.72 -12.95 -3.10
N PRO A 149 -24.56 -13.64 -3.89
CA PRO A 149 -25.55 -12.96 -4.70
C PRO A 149 -26.59 -12.29 -3.81
N LEU A 150 -26.93 -11.03 -4.11
CA LEU A 150 -28.13 -10.40 -3.58
C LEU A 150 -29.34 -10.94 -4.33
N GLN A 151 -30.47 -11.02 -3.62
CA GLN A 151 -31.77 -11.31 -4.22
C GLN A 151 -32.00 -10.46 -5.47
N GLU A 152 -32.48 -11.13 -6.51
CA GLU A 152 -32.77 -10.64 -7.85
C GLU A 152 -33.58 -9.33 -7.78
N PHE A 153 -32.97 -8.21 -8.17
CA PHE A 153 -33.71 -7.01 -8.54
C PHE A 153 -33.93 -7.09 -10.06
N GLU A 154 -35.17 -6.91 -10.52
CA GLU A 154 -35.55 -6.99 -11.93
C GLU A 154 -34.59 -6.18 -12.80
N GLY A 155 -33.62 -6.85 -13.45
CA GLY A 155 -32.60 -6.20 -14.28
C GLY A 155 -31.15 -6.61 -14.05
N GLY A 156 -30.80 -7.41 -13.03
CA GLY A 156 -29.46 -7.99 -12.91
C GLY A 156 -29.06 -8.43 -11.50
N ALA A 157 -28.17 -9.43 -11.41
CA ALA A 157 -27.61 -9.89 -10.16
C ALA A 157 -26.68 -8.83 -9.56
N LEU A 158 -27.04 -8.32 -8.37
CA LEU A 158 -26.16 -7.45 -7.58
C LEU A 158 -25.34 -8.33 -6.63
N TRP A 159 -24.03 -8.13 -6.57
CA TRP A 159 -23.15 -8.89 -5.69
C TRP A 159 -22.82 -8.04 -4.45
N ASN A 160 -23.04 -8.58 -3.25
CA ASN A 160 -22.52 -7.97 -2.02
C ASN A 160 -21.23 -8.70 -1.63
N GLY A 161 -20.10 -7.98 -1.68
CA GLY A 161 -18.80 -8.46 -1.23
C GLY A 161 -18.46 -7.83 0.12
N PHE A 162 -18.25 -8.64 1.15
CA PHE A 162 -17.63 -8.18 2.39
C PHE A 162 -16.13 -8.49 2.32
N LEU A 163 -15.31 -7.44 2.35
CA LEU A 163 -13.85 -7.52 2.33
C LEU A 163 -13.31 -7.38 3.74
N GLU A 164 -12.79 -8.46 4.30
CA GLU A 164 -12.04 -8.43 5.56
C GLU A 164 -10.57 -8.67 5.23
N ALA A 165 -9.80 -7.59 5.20
CA ALA A 165 -8.38 -7.61 4.88
C ALA A 165 -7.57 -7.66 6.18
N GLU A 166 -7.00 -8.82 6.51
CA GLU A 166 -5.98 -8.92 7.55
C GLU A 166 -4.60 -8.56 6.97
N VAL A 167 -4.11 -7.38 7.34
CA VAL A 167 -2.81 -6.88 6.87
C VAL A 167 -1.68 -7.55 7.66
N PHE A 168 -1.10 -8.60 7.09
CA PHE A 168 0.13 -9.19 7.62
C PHE A 168 1.35 -8.37 7.16
N HIS A 169 1.86 -7.51 8.04
CA HIS A 169 3.03 -6.68 7.74
C HIS A 169 4.32 -7.50 7.81
N SER A 170 4.91 -7.78 6.65
CA SER A 170 6.26 -8.36 6.54
C SER A 170 7.19 -7.31 5.92
N GLU A 171 8.03 -6.65 6.74
CA GLU A 171 9.22 -5.93 6.26
C GLU A 171 10.34 -6.92 6.00
N GLN A 172 10.70 -7.13 4.74
CA GLN A 172 12.05 -7.58 4.40
C GLN A 172 12.84 -6.36 3.91
N LYS A 173 13.65 -5.78 4.81
CA LYS A 173 14.72 -4.85 4.42
C LYS A 173 15.91 -5.69 3.96
N TYR A 174 16.34 -5.49 2.71
CA TYR A 174 17.62 -5.98 2.20
C TYR A 174 18.58 -4.81 2.05
#